data_AF-A0A7C7ACZ3-F1
#
_entry.id   AF-A0A7C7ACZ3-F1
#
_cell.length_a   1.000
_cell.length_b   1.000
_cell.length_c   1.000
_cell.angle_alpha   90.00
_cell.angle_beta   90.00
_cell.angle_gamma   90.00
#
_symmetry.space_group_name_H-M   'P 1'
#
loop_
_entity.id
_entity.type
_entity.pdbx_description
1 polymer ?
#
loop_
_entity_poly.entity_id
_entity_poly.type
_entity_poly.pdbx_seq_one_letter_code
_entity_poly.pdbx_strand_id
1 'polypeptide(L)'
;MSKKIITIITVLLVFGLLYVSYEAYIAPKAVEGSKEVTIQIVVEKENIDKTFTFRTDHEFLTDLLKEKQEQLGASFDSTQYGTMITGMMNYKADPAANEFFLFQINGDDAMAGTDDTPIQDGDTYKFILTKW
;
A
#
# COMPACT_ATOMS: atom_id res chain seq x y z
N MET A 1 -0.65 50.84 -28.24
CA MET A 1 -0.74 49.40 -28.56
C MET A 1 -1.92 49.19 -29.50
N SER A 2 -1.78 48.41 -30.58
CA SER A 2 -2.87 48.27 -31.55
C SER A 2 -4.02 47.43 -30.98
N LYS A 3 -5.27 47.72 -31.37
CA LYS A 3 -6.45 46.93 -30.93
C LYS A 3 -6.26 45.42 -31.18
N LYS A 4 -5.59 45.07 -32.29
CA LYS A 4 -5.26 43.69 -32.66
C LYS A 4 -4.35 43.01 -31.63
N ILE A 5 -3.35 43.74 -31.10
CA ILE A 5 -2.43 43.22 -30.09
C ILE A 5 -3.16 43.00 -28.75
N ILE A 6 -4.04 43.93 -28.36
CA ILE A 6 -4.83 43.78 -27.13
C ILE A 6 -5.73 42.54 -27.21
N THR A 7 -6.43 42.34 -28.34
CA THR A 7 -7.28 41.16 -28.54
C THR A 7 -6.51 39.84 -28.44
N ILE A 8 -5.31 39.75 -29.03
CA ILE A 8 -4.49 38.53 -28.97
C ILE A 8 -4.07 38.22 -27.52
N ILE A 9 -3.63 39.24 -26.76
CA ILE A 9 -3.21 39.07 -25.36
C ILE A 9 -4.39 38.60 -24.50
N THR A 10 -5.59 39.18 -24.69
CA THR A 10 -6.78 38.77 -23.95
C THR A 10 -7.16 37.32 -24.24
N VAL A 11 -7.11 36.90 -25.51
CA VAL A 11 -7.41 35.51 -25.89
C VAL A 11 -6.41 34.54 -25.25
N LEU A 12 -5.11 34.85 -25.29
CA LEU A 12 -4.09 34.02 -24.64
C LEU A 12 -4.27 33.94 -23.12
N LEU A 13 -4.64 35.03 -22.47
CA LEU A 13 -4.96 35.05 -21.03
C LEU A 13 -6.16 34.15 -20.70
N VAL A 14 -7.21 34.21 -21.52
CA VAL A 14 -8.40 33.35 -21.34
C VAL A 14 -8.03 31.88 -21.53
N PHE A 15 -7.26 31.52 -22.57
CA PHE A 15 -6.79 30.15 -22.76
C PHE A 15 -5.89 29.67 -21.62
N GLY A 16 -5.00 30.52 -21.10
CA GLY A 16 -4.18 30.19 -19.94
C GLY A 16 -5.02 29.91 -18.69
N LEU A 17 -6.02 30.74 -18.41
CA LEU A 17 -6.95 30.54 -17.30
C LEU A 17 -7.77 29.26 -17.46
N LEU A 18 -8.23 28.96 -18.67
CA LEU A 18 -8.96 27.72 -18.98
C LEU A 18 -8.09 26.47 -18.82
N TYR A 19 -6.81 26.54 -19.19
CA TYR A 19 -5.88 25.42 -19.01
C TYR A 19 -5.61 25.15 -17.52
N VAL A 20 -5.34 26.20 -16.74
CA VAL A 20 -5.11 26.07 -15.29
C VAL A 20 -6.36 25.53 -14.59
N SER A 21 -7.56 25.99 -14.95
CA SER A 21 -8.80 25.48 -14.35
C SER A 21 -9.09 24.03 -14.77
N TYR A 22 -8.74 23.64 -16.00
CA TYR A 22 -8.86 22.25 -16.44
C TYR A 22 -7.96 21.33 -15.60
N GLU A 23 -6.67 21.64 -15.46
CA GLU A 23 -5.73 20.85 -14.65
C GLU A 23 -6.12 20.79 -13.16
N ALA A 24 -6.60 21.90 -12.60
CA ALA A 24 -6.93 21.97 -11.18
C ALA A 24 -8.24 21.24 -10.81
N TYR A 25 -9.23 21.23 -11.70
CA TYR A 25 -10.60 20.81 -11.35
C TYR A 25 -11.18 19.68 -12.21
N ILE A 26 -10.66 19.46 -13.43
CA ILE A 26 -11.29 18.55 -14.41
C ILE A 26 -10.36 17.39 -14.76
N ALA A 27 -9.06 17.62 -14.87
CA ALA A 27 -8.10 16.60 -15.25
C ALA A 27 -8.16 15.42 -14.24
N PRO A 28 -8.27 14.18 -14.73
CA PRO A 28 -8.21 13.02 -13.86
C PRO A 28 -6.83 12.99 -13.19
N LYS A 29 -6.81 13.04 -11.86
CA LYS A 29 -5.57 12.87 -11.11
C LYS A 29 -5.07 11.45 -11.35
N ALA A 30 -3.83 11.31 -11.80
CA ALA A 30 -3.20 9.99 -11.87
C ALA A 30 -3.26 9.35 -10.48
N VAL A 31 -3.88 8.18 -10.41
CA VAL A 31 -3.89 7.36 -9.19
C VAL A 31 -2.64 6.50 -9.25
N GLU A 32 -1.75 6.67 -8.27
CA GLU A 32 -0.51 5.91 -8.17
C GLU A 32 -0.79 4.43 -7.85
N GLY A 33 -0.02 3.52 -8.43
CA GLY A 33 -0.19 2.07 -8.29
C GLY A 33 -1.22 1.46 -9.26
N SER A 34 -0.76 0.52 -10.07
CA SER A 34 -1.59 -0.25 -11.02
C SER A 34 -2.44 -1.33 -10.35
N LYS A 35 -2.00 -1.87 -9.21
CA LYS A 35 -2.68 -2.94 -8.47
C LYS A 35 -3.25 -2.39 -7.16
N GLU A 36 -4.47 -2.76 -6.82
CA GLU A 36 -5.09 -2.50 -5.52
C GLU A 36 -5.15 -3.78 -4.70
N VAL A 37 -4.69 -3.73 -3.46
CA VAL A 37 -4.65 -4.90 -2.57
C VAL A 37 -5.10 -4.55 -1.17
N THR A 38 -5.52 -5.58 -0.45
CA THR A 38 -5.97 -5.47 0.94
C THR A 38 -4.99 -6.15 1.87
N ILE A 39 -4.52 -5.45 2.91
CA ILE A 39 -3.75 -6.02 4.03
C ILE A 39 -4.67 -6.07 5.26
N GLN A 40 -4.95 -7.26 5.77
CA GLN A 40 -5.67 -7.45 7.03
C GLN A 40 -4.71 -7.94 8.13
N ILE A 41 -4.81 -7.35 9.31
CA ILE A 41 -3.98 -7.69 10.47
C ILE A 41 -4.90 -8.02 11.65
N VAL A 42 -4.71 -9.21 12.22
CA VAL A 42 -5.46 -9.68 13.39
C VAL A 42 -4.50 -10.00 14.52
N VAL A 43 -4.66 -9.30 15.64
CA VAL A 43 -3.99 -9.56 16.92
C VAL A 43 -5.07 -9.60 18.00
N GLU A 44 -5.70 -10.76 18.18
CA GLU A 44 -6.91 -10.90 19.01
C GLU A 44 -6.70 -10.45 20.46
N LYS A 45 -5.54 -10.80 21.05
CA LYS A 45 -5.24 -10.47 22.45
C LYS A 45 -5.08 -8.96 22.71
N GLU A 46 -4.81 -8.19 21.66
CA GLU A 46 -4.73 -6.73 21.70
C GLU A 46 -6.03 -6.07 21.17
N ASN A 47 -7.06 -6.86 20.85
CA ASN A 47 -8.30 -6.41 20.21
C ASN A 47 -8.06 -5.69 18.87
N ILE A 48 -7.09 -6.16 18.09
CA ILE A 48 -6.77 -5.59 16.78
C ILE A 48 -7.35 -6.48 15.69
N ASP A 49 -8.23 -5.89 14.89
CA ASP A 49 -8.64 -6.38 13.57
C ASP A 49 -8.68 -5.14 12.66
N LYS A 50 -7.65 -4.99 11.82
CA LYS A 50 -7.44 -3.78 11.01
C LYS A 50 -7.21 -4.16 9.56
N THR A 51 -7.85 -3.38 8.69
CA THR A 51 -7.77 -3.54 7.25
C THR A 51 -7.23 -2.27 6.63
N PHE A 52 -6.25 -2.44 5.73
CA PHE A 52 -5.66 -1.38 4.94
C PHE A 52 -5.83 -1.72 3.45
N THR A 53 -6.15 -0.70 2.66
CA THR A 53 -6.17 -0.81 1.20
C THR A 53 -5.01 0.00 0.64
N PHE A 54 -4.20 -0.61 -0.21
CA PHE A 54 -3.08 0.03 -0.86
C PHE A 54 -3.17 -0.11 -2.37
N ARG A 55 -2.69 0.91 -3.06
CA ARG A 55 -2.34 0.81 -4.46
C ARG A 55 -0.82 0.74 -4.60
N THR A 56 -0.34 -0.15 -5.45
CA THR A 56 1.10 -0.41 -5.60
C THR A 56 1.46 -0.90 -7.00
N ASP A 57 2.70 -0.63 -7.38
CA ASP A 57 3.34 -1.19 -8.57
C ASP A 57 4.36 -2.28 -8.24
N HIS A 58 4.62 -2.55 -6.96
CA HIS A 58 5.58 -3.59 -6.53
C HIS A 58 5.24 -4.96 -7.10
N GLU A 59 6.27 -5.73 -7.38
CA GLU A 59 6.14 -7.09 -7.89
C GLU A 59 5.88 -8.08 -6.75
N PHE A 60 6.59 -7.93 -5.61
CA PHE A 60 6.51 -8.83 -4.47
C PHE A 60 5.97 -8.16 -3.22
N LEU A 61 5.26 -8.93 -2.39
CA LEU A 61 4.56 -8.43 -1.20
C LEU A 61 5.51 -7.79 -0.18
N THR A 62 6.72 -8.34 0.01
CA THR A 62 7.70 -7.76 0.95
C THR A 62 7.99 -6.29 0.67
N ASP A 63 8.09 -5.88 -0.59
CA ASP A 63 8.44 -4.50 -0.93
C ASP A 63 7.30 -3.55 -0.53
N LEU A 64 6.04 -3.95 -0.74
CA LEU A 64 4.89 -3.21 -0.25
C LEU A 64 4.88 -3.12 1.28
N LEU A 65 5.15 -4.22 1.98
CA LEU A 65 5.16 -4.24 3.44
C LEU A 65 6.27 -3.36 4.02
N LYS A 66 7.45 -3.33 3.39
CA LYS A 66 8.57 -2.44 3.76
C LYS A 66 8.24 -0.98 3.47
N GLU A 67 7.64 -0.67 2.32
CA GLU A 67 7.20 0.69 1.98
C GLU A 67 6.17 1.20 3.00
N LYS A 68 5.22 0.35 3.41
CA LYS A 68 4.16 0.69 4.36
C LYS A 68 4.50 0.33 5.81
N GLN A 69 5.77 0.08 6.12
CA GLN A 69 6.21 -0.45 7.43
C GLN A 69 5.69 0.40 8.60
N GLU A 70 5.84 1.73 8.52
CA GLU A 70 5.39 2.63 9.59
C GLU A 70 3.88 2.60 9.78
N GLN A 71 3.12 2.59 8.67
CA GLN A 71 1.66 2.57 8.71
C GLN A 71 1.10 1.23 9.23
N LEU A 72 1.79 0.14 8.90
CA LEU A 72 1.44 -1.20 9.34
C LEU A 72 1.98 -1.52 10.73
N GLY A 73 2.84 -0.67 11.31
CA GLY A 73 3.57 -0.98 12.55
C GLY A 73 4.33 -2.31 12.44
N ALA A 74 4.90 -2.57 11.26
CA ALA A 74 5.52 -3.84 10.94
C ALA A 74 6.98 -3.89 11.41
N SER A 75 7.45 -5.08 11.76
CA SER A 75 8.87 -5.35 12.00
C SER A 75 9.29 -6.66 11.34
N PHE A 76 10.54 -6.70 10.90
CA PHE A 76 11.08 -7.76 10.07
C PHE A 76 12.45 -8.20 10.56
N ASP A 77 12.70 -9.51 10.50
CA ASP A 77 14.04 -10.08 10.68
C ASP A 77 14.49 -10.74 9.37
N SER A 78 15.77 -10.59 9.02
CA SER A 78 16.35 -11.30 7.88
C SER A 78 16.82 -12.68 8.30
N THR A 79 16.39 -13.72 7.59
CA THR A 79 16.76 -15.11 7.85
C THR A 79 17.35 -15.76 6.61
N GLN A 80 17.87 -16.99 6.73
CA GLN A 80 18.31 -17.78 5.57
C GLN A 80 17.18 -18.16 4.62
N TYR A 81 15.92 -18.04 5.06
CA TYR A 81 14.71 -18.33 4.30
C TYR A 81 14.00 -17.05 3.79
N GLY A 82 14.66 -15.89 3.90
CA GLY A 82 14.10 -14.60 3.52
C GLY A 82 13.64 -13.74 4.70
N THR A 83 12.82 -12.74 4.38
CA THR A 83 12.23 -11.76 5.29
C THR A 83 11.16 -12.43 6.15
N MET A 84 11.41 -12.56 7.44
CA MET A 84 10.42 -12.99 8.42
C MET A 84 9.70 -11.78 9.00
N ILE A 85 8.37 -11.80 9.00
CA ILE A 85 7.56 -10.80 9.71
C ILE A 85 7.54 -11.18 11.19
N THR A 86 8.04 -10.29 12.03
CA THR A 86 8.14 -10.51 13.49
C THR A 86 7.18 -9.62 14.28
N GLY A 87 6.59 -8.61 13.64
CA GLY A 87 5.61 -7.74 14.27
C GLY A 87 4.72 -7.06 13.25
N MET A 88 3.50 -6.75 13.70
CA MET A 88 2.48 -6.01 12.96
C MET A 88 1.65 -5.21 13.96
N MET A 89 1.18 -4.02 13.56
CA MET A 89 0.47 -3.07 14.41
C MET A 89 1.22 -2.73 15.71
N ASN A 90 2.55 -2.64 15.63
CA ASN A 90 3.49 -2.44 16.75
C ASN A 90 3.48 -3.55 17.81
N TYR A 91 2.76 -4.65 17.57
CA TYR A 91 2.82 -5.84 18.38
C TYR A 91 3.90 -6.77 17.82
N LYS A 92 4.89 -7.14 18.64
CA LYS A 92 5.95 -8.10 18.28
C LYS A 92 5.59 -9.49 18.80
N ALA A 93 5.62 -10.49 17.92
CA ALA A 93 5.40 -11.88 18.30
C ALA A 93 6.43 -12.32 19.34
N ASP A 94 5.97 -12.99 20.41
CA ASP A 94 6.83 -13.53 21.46
C ASP A 94 7.25 -14.98 21.14
N PRO A 95 8.55 -15.22 20.80
CA PRO A 95 9.03 -16.56 20.52
C PRO A 95 8.99 -17.49 21.74
N ALA A 96 9.09 -16.95 22.97
CA ALA A 96 9.02 -17.77 24.19
C ALA A 96 7.59 -18.27 24.45
N ALA A 97 6.59 -17.57 23.94
CA ALA A 97 5.19 -17.96 23.94
C ALA A 97 4.75 -18.67 22.65
N ASN A 98 5.71 -19.09 21.82
CA ASN A 98 5.43 -19.81 20.57
C ASN A 98 4.60 -18.99 19.56
N GLU A 99 4.64 -17.66 19.64
CA GLU A 99 3.84 -16.80 18.77
C GLU A 99 4.50 -16.57 17.41
N PHE A 100 3.68 -16.48 16.38
CA PHE A 100 4.08 -16.08 15.03
C PHE A 100 2.90 -15.44 14.27
N PHE A 101 3.21 -14.71 13.20
CA PHE A 101 2.18 -14.22 12.28
C PHE A 101 1.92 -15.25 11.19
N LEU A 102 0.79 -15.95 11.26
CA LEU A 102 0.28 -16.76 10.17
C LEU A 102 -0.07 -15.85 8.99
N PHE A 103 0.45 -16.19 7.82
CA PHE A 103 0.23 -15.46 6.59
C PHE A 103 -0.73 -16.24 5.69
N GLN A 104 -1.80 -15.56 5.23
CA GLN A 104 -2.79 -16.11 4.31
C GLN A 104 -2.95 -15.21 3.08
N ILE A 105 -3.25 -15.83 1.94
CA ILE A 105 -3.57 -15.17 0.67
C ILE A 105 -4.99 -15.58 0.29
N ASN A 106 -5.90 -14.61 0.17
CA ASN A 106 -7.30 -14.82 -0.20
C ASN A 106 -8.03 -15.86 0.67
N GLY A 107 -7.62 -15.99 1.93
CA GLY A 107 -8.21 -16.89 2.92
C GLY A 107 -7.53 -18.26 3.06
N ASP A 108 -6.60 -18.59 2.17
CA ASP A 108 -5.81 -19.83 2.23
C ASP A 108 -4.43 -19.57 2.83
N ASP A 109 -3.90 -20.53 3.58
CA ASP A 109 -2.55 -20.45 4.16
C ASP A 109 -1.50 -20.30 3.04
N ALA A 110 -0.60 -19.34 3.19
CA ALA A 110 0.44 -19.10 2.21
C ALA A 110 1.46 -20.24 2.22
N MET A 111 1.82 -20.72 1.03
CA MET A 111 2.82 -21.77 0.85
C MET A 111 4.25 -21.22 0.68
N ALA A 112 4.37 -19.90 0.54
CA ALA A 112 5.63 -19.17 0.36
C ALA A 112 5.67 -17.94 1.27
N GLY A 113 6.88 -17.45 1.54
CA GLY A 113 7.08 -16.19 2.26
C GLY A 113 6.71 -14.97 1.42
N THR A 114 6.66 -13.79 2.04
CA THR A 114 6.28 -12.55 1.36
C THR A 114 7.29 -12.08 0.30
N ASP A 115 8.54 -12.56 0.39
CA ASP A 115 9.58 -12.29 -0.60
C ASP A 115 9.26 -12.95 -1.95
N ASP A 116 8.63 -14.13 -1.92
CA ASP A 116 8.31 -14.94 -3.09
C ASP A 116 6.81 -14.92 -3.42
N THR A 117 6.06 -13.96 -2.86
CA THR A 117 4.62 -13.79 -3.12
C THR A 117 4.41 -12.64 -4.11
N PRO A 118 4.08 -12.93 -5.38
CA PRO A 118 3.77 -11.89 -6.35
C PRO A 118 2.46 -11.19 -6.00
N ILE A 119 2.43 -9.87 -6.16
CA ILE A 119 1.24 -9.07 -5.92
C ILE A 119 0.27 -9.16 -7.11
N GLN A 120 -0.96 -9.61 -6.88
CA GLN A 120 -2.04 -9.55 -7.87
C GLN A 120 -3.06 -8.46 -7.52
N ASP A 121 -3.63 -7.84 -8.55
CA ASP A 121 -4.72 -6.88 -8.37
C ASP A 121 -5.94 -7.56 -7.73
N GLY A 122 -6.47 -6.96 -6.67
CA GLY A 122 -7.60 -7.47 -5.89
C GLY A 122 -7.26 -8.44 -4.76
N ASP A 123 -6.00 -8.85 -4.60
CA ASP A 123 -5.62 -9.81 -3.57
C ASP A 123 -5.82 -9.27 -2.15
N THR A 124 -6.15 -10.19 -1.24
CA THR A 124 -6.18 -9.95 0.20
C THR A 124 -5.08 -10.76 0.89
N TYR A 125 -4.17 -10.07 1.55
CA TYR A 125 -3.10 -10.64 2.36
C TYR A 125 -3.45 -10.46 3.84
N LYS A 126 -3.57 -11.57 4.57
CA LYS A 126 -3.95 -11.55 5.98
C LYS A 126 -2.83 -12.05 6.87
N PHE A 127 -2.53 -11.31 7.93
CA PHE A 127 -1.54 -11.64 8.94
C PHE A 127 -2.24 -11.82 10.29
N ILE A 128 -2.16 -13.01 10.87
CA ILE A 128 -2.85 -13.38 12.11
C ILE A 128 -1.81 -13.75 13.15
N LEU A 129 -1.76 -13.04 14.28
CA LEU A 129 -0.98 -13.50 15.41
C LEU A 129 -1.61 -14.79 15.94
N THR A 130 -0.85 -15.88 15.88
CA THR A 130 -1.24 -17.19 16.39
C THR A 130 -0.05 -17.86 17.06
N LYS A 131 -0.21 -19.12 17.46
CA LYS A 131 0.84 -19.96 18.06
C LYS A 131 0.84 -21.36 17.46
N TRP A 132 2.02 -21.96 17.40
CA TRP A 132 2.26 -23.36 16.98
C TRP A 132 2.21 -24.33 18.17
#